data_AF-A0A4S8L7X8-F1
#
_entry.id   AF-A0A4S8L7X8-F1
#
_cell.length_a   1.000
_cell.length_b   1.000
_cell.length_c   1.000
_cell.angle_alpha   90.00
_cell.angle_beta   90.00
_cell.angle_gamma   90.00
#
_symmetry.space_group_name_H-M   'P 1'
#
loop_
_entity.id
_entity.type
_entity.pdbx_description
1 polymer ?
#
loop_
_entity_poly.entity_id
_entity_poly.type
_entity_poly.pdbx_seq_one_letter_code
_entity_poly.pdbx_strand_id
1 'polypeptide(L)'
;MVEAAGLTNLYIVSLPSLSIPPVRLLTPVQEYADPERLNTRRPHRVTTFAVAEDKSQLTTGFLDGSVCLYAIHPLPLLHPRRPKNT
;
A
#
# COMPACT_ATOMS: atom_id res chain seq x y z
N MET A 1 -15.67 -15.34 -4.56
CA MET A 1 -15.93 -14.67 -3.28
C MET A 1 -14.69 -14.90 -2.43
N VAL A 2 -13.77 -13.93 -2.40
CA VAL A 2 -12.50 -14.07 -1.67
C VAL A 2 -12.53 -13.06 -0.55
N GLU A 3 -12.63 -13.58 0.67
CA GLU A 3 -12.64 -12.84 1.93
C GLU A 3 -11.19 -12.43 2.24
N ALA A 4 -10.90 -11.13 2.19
CA ALA A 4 -9.61 -10.60 2.62
C ALA A 4 -9.57 -10.59 4.15
N ALA A 5 -9.16 -11.71 4.74
CA ALA A 5 -8.87 -11.82 6.16
C ALA A 5 -7.80 -10.79 6.56
N GLY A 6 -8.13 -9.95 7.55
CA GLY A 6 -7.25 -8.92 8.07
C GLY A 6 -5.95 -9.49 8.64
N LEU A 7 -4.82 -8.99 8.15
CA LEU A 7 -3.49 -9.27 8.68
C LEU A 7 -2.69 -7.96 8.76
N THR A 8 -2.90 -7.20 9.82
CA THR A 8 -1.89 -6.21 10.23
C THR A 8 -0.80 -6.94 10.99
N ASN A 9 0.14 -7.55 10.28
CA ASN A 9 1.37 -8.02 10.91
C ASN A 9 2.15 -6.79 11.36
N LEU A 10 2.15 -6.53 12.68
CA LEU A 10 2.85 -5.40 13.26
C LEU A 10 4.34 -5.76 13.42
N TYR A 11 5.17 -5.32 12.48
CA TYR A 11 6.61 -5.46 12.59
C TYR A 11 7.21 -4.27 13.33
N ILE A 12 8.07 -4.56 14.31
CA ILE A 12 8.90 -3.56 14.98
C ILE A 12 10.34 -3.84 14.58
N VAL A 13 10.99 -2.86 13.96
CA VAL A 13 12.42 -2.94 13.63
C VAL A 13 13.19 -2.15 14.68
N SER A 14 14.25 -2.76 15.20
CA SER A 14 15.19 -2.10 16.11
C SER A 14 16.61 -2.31 15.61
N LEU A 15 17.45 -1.29 15.77
CA LEU A 15 18.86 -1.35 15.42
C LEU A 15 19.68 -0.70 16.55
N PRO A 16 19.98 -1.45 17.62
CA PRO A 16 20.59 -0.91 18.83
C PRO A 16 21.93 -0.20 18.60
N SER A 17 22.71 -0.67 17.62
CA SER A 17 24.01 -0.11 17.23
C SER A 17 23.95 1.33 16.71
N LEU A 18 22.77 1.79 16.26
CA LEU A 18 22.53 3.15 15.79
C LEU A 18 21.82 4.04 16.81
N SER A 19 21.49 3.51 18.01
CA SER A 19 20.77 4.24 19.06
C SER A 19 19.45 4.90 18.60
N ILE A 20 18.82 4.35 17.56
CA ILE A 20 17.52 4.81 17.04
C ILE A 20 16.41 4.07 17.81
N PRO A 21 15.34 4.76 18.25
CA PRO A 21 14.19 4.11 18.87
C PRO A 21 13.55 3.06 17.94
N PRO A 22 13.02 1.95 18.47
CA PRO A 22 12.32 0.96 17.66
C PRO A 22 11.20 1.58 16.82
N VAL A 23 11.17 1.26 15.53
CA VAL A 23 10.22 1.84 14.56
C VAL A 23 9.18 0.79 14.18
N ARG A 24 7.91 1.20 14.19
CA ARG A 24 6.79 0.38 13.69
C ARG A 24 6.77 0.45 12.17
N LEU A 25 6.82 -0.70 11.51
CA LEU A 25 6.62 -0.78 10.06
C LEU A 25 5.13 -0.86 9.74
N LEU A 26 4.73 -0.15 8.69
CA LEU A 26 3.42 -0.30 8.07
C LEU A 26 3.51 -1.37 7.00
N THR A 27 2.60 -2.34 7.04
CA THR A 27 2.47 -3.34 5.98
C THR A 27 1.62 -2.76 4.84
N PRO A 28 2.00 -3.00 3.58
CA PRO A 28 1.13 -2.67 2.45
C PRO A 28 -0.23 -3.33 2.61
N VAL A 29 -1.27 -2.56 2.33
CA VAL A 29 -2.68 -2.98 2.45
C VAL A 29 -3.35 -3.19 1.10
N GLN A 30 -2.75 -2.62 0.05
CA GLN A 30 -3.19 -2.75 -1.32
C GLN A 30 -1.95 -2.71 -2.22
N GLU A 31 -1.94 -3.58 -3.23
CA GLU A 31 -0.87 -3.69 -4.22
C GLU A 31 -1.48 -3.61 -5.62
N TYR A 32 -0.82 -2.87 -6.51
CA TYR A 32 -1.25 -2.65 -7.89
C TYR A 32 -0.27 -3.36 -8.83
N ALA A 33 -0.49 -4.66 -9.00
CA ALA A 33 0.25 -5.48 -9.94
C ALA A 33 -0.48 -5.49 -11.30
N ASP A 34 0.21 -5.08 -12.36
CA ASP A 34 -0.28 -5.25 -13.74
C ASP A 34 0.52 -6.40 -14.40
N PRO A 35 -0.13 -7.54 -14.75
CA PRO A 35 0.55 -8.72 -15.27
C PRO A 35 1.27 -8.48 -16.61
N GLU A 36 0.79 -7.57 -17.45
CA GLU A 36 1.48 -7.20 -18.69
C GLU A 36 2.75 -6.41 -18.39
N ARG A 37 2.70 -5.57 -17.34
CA ARG A 37 3.78 -4.64 -16.97
C ARG A 37 4.77 -5.20 -15.96
N LEU A 38 4.47 -6.33 -15.34
CA LEU A 38 5.38 -7.14 -14.51
C LEU A 38 6.35 -7.99 -15.36
N ASN A 39 6.22 -7.95 -16.69
CA ASN A 39 7.13 -8.64 -17.59
C ASN A 39 8.55 -8.05 -17.48
N THR A 40 9.45 -8.75 -16.80
CA THR A 40 10.83 -8.33 -16.59
C THR A 40 11.65 -8.19 -17.88
N ARG A 41 11.17 -8.77 -19.00
CA ARG A 41 11.80 -8.60 -20.33
C ARG A 41 11.46 -7.24 -20.97
N ARG A 42 10.40 -6.56 -20.50
CA ARG A 42 10.00 -5.23 -20.93
C ARG A 42 9.54 -4.42 -19.71
N PRO A 43 10.48 -4.00 -18.84
CA PRO A 43 10.11 -3.26 -17.64
C PRO A 43 9.49 -1.92 -18.03
N HIS A 44 8.22 -1.72 -17.67
CA HIS A 44 7.57 -0.44 -17.84
C HIS A 44 8.02 0.50 -16.72
N ARG A 45 8.99 1.36 -17.03
CA ARG A 45 9.57 2.29 -16.05
C ARG A 45 8.55 3.36 -15.66
N VAL A 46 8.15 3.35 -14.39
CA VAL A 46 7.37 4.43 -13.79
C VAL A 46 8.20 5.71 -13.76
N THR A 47 7.64 6.81 -14.24
CA THR A 47 8.26 8.14 -14.26
C THR A 47 7.58 9.11 -13.31
N THR A 48 6.29 8.90 -13.02
CA THR A 48 5.50 9.76 -12.13
C THR A 48 4.36 8.98 -11.49
N PHE A 49 3.90 9.43 -10.33
CA PHE A 49 2.69 8.95 -9.67
C PHE A 49 1.98 10.10 -8.95
N ALA A 50 0.66 10.01 -8.84
CA ALA A 50 -0.17 10.96 -8.11
C ALA A 50 -1.36 10.27 -7.45
N VAL A 51 -1.77 10.75 -6.28
CA VAL A 51 -2.94 10.27 -5.56
C VAL A 51 -4.00 11.37 -5.59
N ALA A 52 -5.24 11.00 -5.92
CA ALA A 52 -6.36 11.93 -5.87
C ALA A 52 -6.59 12.43 -4.44
N GLU A 53 -7.06 13.67 -4.27
CA GLU A 53 -7.25 14.29 -2.96
C GLU A 53 -8.23 13.51 -2.07
N ASP A 54 -9.26 12.93 -2.68
CA ASP A 54 -10.26 12.07 -2.05
C ASP A 54 -9.74 10.65 -1.72
N LYS A 55 -8.49 10.35 -2.11
CA LYS A 55 -7.83 9.04 -1.98
C LYS A 55 -8.62 7.91 -2.64
N SER A 56 -9.40 8.19 -3.67
CA SER A 56 -10.13 7.16 -4.42
C SER A 56 -9.33 6.58 -5.57
N GLN A 57 -8.29 7.29 -6.03
CA GLN A 57 -7.52 6.92 -7.22
C GLN A 57 -6.02 7.14 -7.04
N LEU A 58 -5.25 6.24 -7.64
CA LEU A 58 -3.82 6.32 -7.87
C LEU A 58 -3.59 6.39 -9.38
N THR A 59 -2.84 7.38 -9.84
CA THR A 59 -2.40 7.49 -11.23
C THR A 59 -0.91 7.24 -11.32
N THR A 60 -0.48 6.47 -12.33
CA THR A 60 0.93 6.17 -12.61
C THR A 60 1.25 6.50 -14.06
N GLY A 61 2.26 7.32 -14.30
CA GLY A 61 2.79 7.62 -15.63
C GLY A 61 4.07 6.84 -15.90
N PHE A 62 4.24 6.43 -17.15
CA PHE A 62 5.33 5.57 -17.60
C PHE A 62 6.20 6.24 -18.68
N LEU A 63 7.41 5.74 -18.85
CA LEU A 63 8.38 6.26 -19.82
C LEU A 63 7.92 6.14 -21.28
N ASP A 64 7.05 5.17 -21.57
CA ASP A 64 6.44 4.97 -22.90
C ASP A 64 5.32 5.98 -23.21
N GLY A 65 5.05 6.92 -22.29
CA GLY A 65 4.00 7.93 -22.42
C GLY A 65 2.61 7.44 -21.98
N SER A 66 2.47 6.17 -21.58
CA SER A 66 1.21 5.66 -21.07
C SER A 66 0.93 6.14 -19.64
N VAL A 67 -0.36 6.19 -19.30
CA VAL A 67 -0.86 6.52 -17.97
C VAL A 67 -1.85 5.44 -17.54
N CYS A 68 -1.69 4.93 -16.33
CA CYS A 68 -2.62 3.98 -15.71
C CYS A 68 -3.32 4.63 -14.52
N LEU A 69 -4.61 4.35 -14.38
CA LEU A 69 -5.42 4.74 -13.24
C LEU A 69 -5.84 3.49 -12.47
N TYR A 70 -5.69 3.53 -11.17
CA TYR A 70 -6.03 2.45 -10.25
C TYR A 70 -6.99 2.97 -9.18
N ALA A 71 -8.02 2.20 -8.84
CA ALA A 71 -8.91 2.51 -7.74
C ALA A 71 -8.24 2.17 -6.40
N ILE A 72 -8.24 3.11 -5.47
CA ILE A 72 -7.83 2.88 -4.07
C ILE A 72 -9.06 2.44 -3.29
N HIS A 73 -8.97 1.27 -2.68
CA HIS A 73 -10.07 0.73 -1.89
C HIS A 73 -9.98 1.25 -0.45
N PRO A 74 -11.09 1.75 0.13
CA PRO A 74 -11.11 2.14 1.53
C PRO A 74 -10.69 0.97 2.41
N LEU A 75 -9.81 1.25 3.38
CA LEU A 75 -9.42 0.24 4.33
C LEU A 75 -10.61 -0.15 5.21
N PRO A 76 -10.78 -1.44 5.54
CA PRO A 76 -11.68 -1.83 6.61
C PRO A 76 -11.25 -1.07 7.87
N LEU A 77 -12.15 -0.27 8.44
CA LEU A 77 -11.90 0.44 9.69
C LEU A 77 -11.60 -0.59 10.78
N LEU A 78 -10.34 -0.72 11.17
CA LEU A 78 -9.93 -1.45 12.37
C LEU A 78 -10.44 -0.69 13.60
N HIS A 79 -11.67 -1.00 14.02
CA HIS A 79 -12.10 -0.72 15.39
C HIS A 79 -12.42 -2.04 16.07
N PRO A 80 -11.62 -2.50 17.07
CA PRO A 80 -12.24 -3.12 18.20
C PRO A 80 -12.97 -2.00 18.93
N ARG A 81 -14.31 -1.98 18.86
CA ARG A 81 -15.08 -1.20 19.82
C ARG A 81 -14.63 -1.65 21.20
N ARG A 82 -13.88 -0.82 21.92
CA ARG A 82 -13.69 -1.02 23.36
C ARG A 82 -15.09 -1.03 23.96
N PRO A 83 -15.56 -2.12 24.61
CA PRO A 83 -16.78 -2.04 25.38
C PRO A 83 -16.54 -0.97 26.47
N LYS A 84 -17.43 0.01 26.51
CA LYS A 84 -17.47 1.01 27.57
C LYS A 84 -18.04 0.27 28.78
N ASN A 85 -17.17 -0.26 29.63
CA ASN A 85 -17.63 -0.77 30.93
C ASN A 85 -18.21 0.42 31.69
N THR A 86 -19.48 0.27 32.06
CA THR A 86 -20.22 1.15 32.96
C THR A 86 -20.21 0.49 34.33
#